data_AF-A0A7K5FVG9-F1
#
_entry.id   AF-A0A7K5FVG9-F1
#
_cell.length_a   1.000
_cell.length_b   1.000
_cell.length_c   1.000
_cell.angle_alpha   90.00
_cell.angle_beta   90.00
_cell.angle_gamma   90.00
#
_symmetry.space_group_name_H-M   'P 1'
#
loop_
_entity.id
_entity.type
_entity.pdbx_description
1 polymer ?
#
loop_
_entity_poly.entity_id
_entity_poly.type
_entity_poly.pdbx_seq_one_letter_code
_entity_poly.pdbx_strand_id
1 'polypeptide(L)'
;QVCVVFSEELKCWCRAVIKSVMYCTDHYRMECFLVDYAKYIFVKSKDVRVALEPFIQLPYRAKKCRLYRTRPVTLRIDLCEETAKI
;
A
#
# COMPACT_ATOMS: atom_id res chain seq x y z
N GLN A 1 1.86 7.27 -9.82
CA GLN A 1 0.48 7.61 -10.23
C GLN A 1 -0.51 6.99 -9.24
N VAL A 2 -1.50 7.77 -8.79
CA VAL A 2 -2.63 7.24 -7.98
C VAL A 2 -3.69 6.70 -8.94
N CYS A 3 -4.20 5.50 -8.65
CA CYS A 3 -5.32 4.87 -9.33
C CYS A 3 -6.43 4.53 -8.34
N VAL A 4 -7.54 4.00 -8.86
CA VAL A 4 -8.63 3.47 -8.04
C VAL A 4 -8.84 2.00 -8.36
N VAL A 5 -9.03 1.20 -7.33
CA VAL A 5 -9.24 -0.25 -7.40
C VAL A 5 -10.40 -0.63 -6.48
N PHE A 6 -11.18 -1.65 -6.84
CA PHE A 6 -12.19 -2.20 -5.95
C PHE A 6 -11.53 -3.20 -5.00
N SER A 7 -11.69 -2.99 -3.69
CA SER A 7 -11.24 -3.93 -2.66
C SER A 7 -12.37 -4.88 -2.32
N GLU A 8 -12.20 -6.15 -2.66
CA GLU A 8 -13.20 -7.19 -2.35
C GLU A 8 -13.41 -7.40 -0.86
N GLU A 9 -12.38 -7.16 -0.04
CA GLU A 9 -12.48 -7.33 1.41
C GLU A 9 -13.19 -6.13 2.07
N LEU A 10 -12.86 -4.91 1.64
CA LEU A 10 -13.46 -3.68 2.17
C LEU A 10 -14.82 -3.37 1.53
N LYS A 11 -15.18 -4.09 0.45
CA LYS A 11 -16.39 -3.87 -0.36
C LYS A 11 -16.55 -2.43 -0.84
N CYS A 12 -15.45 -1.77 -1.22
CA CYS A 12 -15.47 -0.39 -1.69
C CYS A 12 -14.34 -0.07 -2.68
N TRP A 13 -14.50 1.03 -3.41
CA TRP A 13 -13.45 1.62 -4.24
C TRP A 13 -12.42 2.35 -3.37
N CYS A 14 -11.15 2.04 -3.58
CA CYS A 14 -10.03 2.55 -2.81
C CYS A 14 -9.03 3.25 -3.70
N ARG A 15 -8.41 4.32 -3.20
CA ARG A 15 -7.24 4.93 -3.82
C ARG A 15 -6.03 4.03 -3.60
N ALA A 16 -5.25 3.82 -4.65
CA ALA A 16 -4.11 2.93 -4.62
C ALA A 16 -2.94 3.47 -5.41
N VAL A 17 -1.75 2.93 -5.10
CA VAL A 17 -0.54 3.07 -5.91
C VAL A 17 -0.09 1.68 -6.31
N ILE A 18 0.19 1.49 -7.60
CA ILE A 18 0.78 0.26 -8.12
C ILE A 18 2.22 0.16 -7.62
N LYS A 19 2.56 -0.96 -6.99
CA LYS A 19 3.89 -1.23 -6.42
C LYS A 19 4.71 -2.16 -7.29
N SER A 20 4.08 -3.20 -7.82
CA SER A 20 4.72 -4.13 -8.74
C SER A 20 3.72 -4.68 -9.75
N VAL A 21 4.23 -5.10 -10.89
CA VAL A 21 3.47 -5.79 -11.93
C VAL A 21 4.08 -7.17 -12.09
N MET A 22 3.26 -8.20 -11.95
CA MET A 22 3.64 -9.60 -12.07
C MET A 22 2.92 -10.21 -13.27
N TYR A 23 3.66 -10.96 -14.08
CA TYR A 23 3.06 -11.76 -15.15
C TYR A 23 2.71 -13.15 -14.59
N CYS A 24 1.45 -13.57 -14.73
CA CYS A 24 0.99 -14.87 -14.23
C CYS A 24 0.08 -15.52 -15.27
N THR A 25 0.48 -16.67 -15.80
CA THR A 25 -0.35 -17.61 -16.59
C THR A 25 -1.43 -16.88 -17.43
N ASP A 26 -0.98 -16.07 -18.39
CA ASP A 26 -1.79 -15.32 -19.38
C ASP A 26 -2.37 -13.95 -18.97
N HIS A 27 -2.11 -13.46 -17.75
CA HIS A 27 -2.56 -12.12 -17.35
C HIS A 27 -1.59 -11.39 -16.44
N TYR A 28 -1.60 -10.05 -16.53
CA TYR A 28 -0.87 -9.20 -15.61
C TYR A 28 -1.67 -9.04 -14.32
N ARG A 29 -1.04 -9.41 -13.19
CA ARG A 29 -1.49 -9.06 -11.84
C ARG A 29 -0.68 -7.86 -11.36
N MET A 30 -1.35 -6.95 -10.68
CA MET A 30 -0.73 -5.77 -10.10
C MET A 30 -0.85 -5.86 -8.60
N GLU A 31 0.28 -5.70 -7.92
CA GLU A 31 0.31 -5.45 -6.50
C GLU A 31 0.02 -3.96 -6.28
N CYS A 32 -1.04 -3.67 -5.53
CA CYS A 32 -1.50 -2.33 -5.25
C CYS A 32 -1.45 -2.07 -3.75
N PHE A 33 -0.97 -0.90 -3.36
CA PHE A 33 -1.01 -0.42 -1.98
C PHE A 33 -2.16 0.58 -1.82
N LEU A 34 -3.12 0.26 -0.97
CA LEU A 34 -4.26 1.11 -0.63
C LEU A 34 -3.79 2.22 0.30
N VAL A 35 -3.62 3.43 -0.25
CA VAL A 35 -2.91 4.54 0.42
C VAL A 35 -3.63 5.09 1.65
N ASP A 36 -4.93 4.81 1.77
CA ASP A 36 -5.76 5.25 2.88
C ASP A 36 -5.93 4.19 3.98
N TYR A 37 -5.52 2.95 3.71
CA TYR A 37 -5.73 1.79 4.60
C TYR A 37 -4.43 1.07 4.98
N ALA A 38 -3.29 1.47 4.40
CA ALA A 38 -1.99 0.79 4.55
C ALA A 38 -2.02 -0.71 4.24
N LYS A 39 -2.79 -1.11 3.22
CA LYS A 39 -3.02 -2.52 2.86
C LYS A 39 -2.53 -2.83 1.45
N TYR A 40 -1.87 -3.97 1.30
CA TYR A 40 -1.52 -4.53 -0.01
C TYR A 40 -2.64 -5.43 -0.51
N ILE A 41 -2.96 -5.31 -1.80
CA ILE A 41 -3.90 -6.20 -2.51
C ILE A 41 -3.34 -6.56 -3.89
N PHE A 42 -3.82 -7.66 -4.46
CA PHE A 42 -3.53 -8.05 -5.83
C PHE A 42 -4.78 -7.90 -6.69
N VAL A 43 -4.65 -7.19 -7.81
CA VAL A 43 -5.76 -6.97 -8.76
C VAL A 43 -5.34 -7.34 -10.17
N LYS A 44 -6.32 -7.63 -11.04
CA LYS A 44 -6.03 -7.81 -12.48
C LYS A 44 -5.86 -6.43 -13.10
N SER A 45 -5.01 -6.32 -14.11
CA SER A 45 -4.78 -5.07 -14.84
C SER A 45 -6.08 -4.39 -15.31
N LYS A 46 -7.03 -5.20 -15.81
CA LYS A 46 -8.34 -4.74 -16.30
C LYS A 46 -9.26 -4.16 -15.22
N ASP A 47 -8.95 -4.34 -13.95
CA ASP A 47 -9.77 -3.88 -12.82
C ASP A 47 -9.25 -2.55 -12.23
N VAL A 48 -8.11 -2.07 -12.71
CA VAL A 48 -7.56 -0.76 -12.35
C VAL A 48 -8.29 0.35 -13.11
N ARG A 49 -8.63 1.44 -12.42
CA ARG A 49 -9.25 2.63 -12.99
C ARG A 49 -8.39 3.87 -12.74
N VAL A 50 -8.45 4.82 -13.67
CA VAL A 50 -7.82 6.13 -13.50
C VAL A 50 -8.54 6.89 -12.39
N ALA A 51 -7.78 7.49 -11.47
CA ALA A 51 -8.36 8.36 -10.45
C ALA A 51 -8.75 9.70 -11.06
N LEU A 52 -9.95 10.17 -10.76
CA LEU A 52 -10.36 11.53 -11.10
C LEU A 52 -9.57 12.53 -10.25
N GLU A 53 -9.31 13.70 -10.83
CA GLU A 53 -8.46 14.75 -10.22
C GLU A 53 -8.83 15.07 -8.76
N PRO A 54 -10.11 15.21 -8.34
CA PRO A 54 -10.45 15.50 -6.95
C PRO A 54 -9.98 14.42 -5.96
N PHE A 55 -9.91 13.16 -6.39
CA PHE A 55 -9.43 12.06 -5.54
C PHE A 55 -7.91 12.04 -5.39
N ILE A 56 -7.18 12.66 -6.32
CA ILE A 56 -5.71 12.75 -6.28
C ILE A 56 -5.25 13.83 -5.29
N GLN A 57 -6.01 14.92 -5.19
CA GLN A 57 -5.68 16.07 -4.33
C GLN A 57 -5.76 15.77 -2.83
N LEU A 58 -6.52 14.75 -2.43
CA LEU A 58 -6.61 14.34 -1.03
C LEU A 58 -5.27 13.75 -0.56
N PRO A 59 -4.75 14.10 0.63
CA PRO A 59 -3.54 13.49 1.16
C PRO A 59 -3.77 12.00 1.45
N TYR A 60 -2.69 11.21 1.47
CA TYR A 60 -2.77 9.81 1.91
C TYR A 60 -3.15 9.76 3.38
N ARG A 61 -4.19 8.99 3.72
CA ARG A 61 -4.71 8.95 5.09
C ARG A 61 -3.91 8.03 6.01
N ALA A 62 -3.29 6.98 5.47
CA ALA A 62 -2.51 6.06 6.28
C ALA A 62 -1.06 6.54 6.47
N LYS A 63 -0.58 6.54 7.72
CA LYS A 63 0.79 6.91 8.08
C LYS A 63 1.51 5.73 8.71
N LYS A 64 2.69 5.40 8.19
CA LYS A 64 3.57 4.39 8.78
C LYS A 64 4.21 4.98 10.04
N CYS A 65 4.01 4.31 11.16
CA CYS A 65 4.55 4.68 12.46
C CYS A 65 5.24 3.48 13.10
N ARG A 66 6.08 3.76 14.11
CA ARG A 66 6.61 2.73 15.01
C ARG A 66 6.21 3.07 16.44
N LEU A 67 6.03 2.03 17.26
CA LEU A 67 5.86 2.22 18.69
C LEU A 67 7.19 2.68 19.30
N TYR A 68 7.12 3.70 20.15
CA TYR A 68 8.29 4.28 20.78
C TYR A 68 8.77 3.39 21.94
N ARG A 69 10.10 3.18 22.04
CA ARG A 69 10.77 2.39 23.09
C ARG A 69 10.31 0.93 23.21
N THR A 70 9.73 0.38 22.17
CA THR A 70 9.39 -1.05 22.10
C THR A 70 10.35 -1.78 21.17
N ARG A 71 10.79 -2.97 21.57
CA ARG A 71 11.56 -3.90 20.74
C ARG A 71 10.96 -5.30 20.81
N PRO A 72 11.01 -6.09 19.73
CA PRO A 72 10.66 -7.50 19.79
C PRO A 72 11.53 -8.25 20.82
N VAL A 73 10.94 -9.14 21.62
CA VAL A 73 11.67 -9.91 22.66
C VAL A 73 12.17 -11.27 22.17
N THR A 74 11.55 -11.82 21.13
CA THR A 74 11.90 -13.14 20.56
C THR A 74 12.67 -13.05 19.25
N LEU A 75 12.69 -11.87 18.61
CA LEU A 75 13.30 -11.69 17.30
C LEU A 75 14.77 -11.31 17.47
N ARG A 76 15.66 -12.25 17.13
CA ARG A 76 17.12 -12.02 17.13
C ARG A 76 17.51 -11.41 15.79
N ILE A 77 17.58 -10.09 15.75
CA ILE A 77 18.15 -9.33 14.64
C ILE A 77 19.11 -8.31 15.23
N ASP A 78 20.23 -8.11 14.54
CA ASP A 78 21.13 -7.00 14.81
C ASP A 78 20.42 -5.71 14.36
N LEU A 79 19.62 -5.13 15.25
CA LEU A 79 18.99 -3.84 15.00
C LEU A 79 20.07 -2.76 15.11
N CYS A 80 20.47 -2.20 13.96
CA CYS A 80 21.21 -0.94 13.94
C CYS A 80 20.30 0.16 14.49
N GLU A 81 20.65 0.74 15.64
CA GLU A 81 19.92 1.87 16.19
C GLU A 81 20.13 3.10 15.30
N GLU A 82 19.17 3.37 14.42
CA GLU A 82 19.12 4.65 13.71
C GLU A 82 18.89 5.78 14.72
N THR A 83 19.97 6.42 15.17
CA THR A 83 19.95 7.66 15.95
C THR A 83 19.68 8.88 15.07
N ALA A 84 18.73 8.79 14.14
CA ALA A 84 18.33 9.93 13.34
C ALA A 84 17.65 10.96 14.26
N LYS A 85 18.35 12.08 14.50
CA LYS A 85 17.79 13.25 15.20
C LYS A 85 16.73 13.88 14.30
N ILE A 86 15.56 14.15 14.88
CA ILE A 86 14.46 14.92 14.28
C ILE A 86 14.92 16.37 14.10
#